data_AF-A0A2E2WCB0-F1
#
_entry.id   AF-A0A2E2WCB0-F1
#
_cell.length_a   1.000
_cell.length_b   1.000
_cell.length_c   1.000
_cell.angle_alpha   90.00
_cell.angle_beta   90.00
_cell.angle_gamma   90.00
#
_symmetry.space_group_name_H-M   'P 1'
#
loop_
_entity.id
_entity.type
_entity.pdbx_description
1 polymer ?
#
loop_
_entity_poly.entity_id
_entity_poly.type
_entity_poly.pdbx_seq_one_letter_code
_entity_poly.pdbx_strand_id
1 'polypeptide(L)'
;MESFWMLAGRNDVEWISQFNGRINTYSDDGKSFHGAYGYRWRSWFGYDQLERAIERLSAFSNDRRTVIGMWDANYDLVTTNDGKDYPCNTQIFFSERDGRLNMTVVNRSNDMIWGAYGANAVHMSVLLEYMAARLELGVGRYYQVSNNLHAYVEQLDKLKGLTPEYENYLTIGKNQLSYNPPALVDDHICFDEELEEFFNDDKREKFKNSYLEKTAVPMKKSWKLWKNKKIKEAIKEAEKIDDKAWKIACVEWLQRRMKGETNG
;
A
#
# COMPACT_ATOMS: atom_id res chain seq x y z
N MET A 1 -0.24 -3.72 5.16
CA MET A 1 1.06 -4.43 5.28
C MET A 1 1.94 -4.16 4.06
N GLU A 2 1.50 -4.46 2.84
CA GLU A 2 2.30 -4.23 1.63
C GLU A 2 2.69 -2.75 1.43
N SER A 3 1.78 -1.80 1.67
CA SER A 3 2.13 -0.37 1.61
C SER A 3 3.26 0.02 2.58
N PHE A 4 3.30 -0.57 3.78
CA PHE A 4 4.41 -0.35 4.73
C PHE A 4 5.70 -0.98 4.25
N TRP A 5 5.63 -2.16 3.64
CA TRP A 5 6.79 -2.82 3.05
C TRP A 5 7.36 -1.97 1.90
N MET A 6 6.49 -1.34 1.10
CA MET A 6 6.88 -0.38 0.07
C MET A 6 7.48 0.91 0.65
N LEU A 7 6.84 1.51 1.66
CA LEU A 7 7.38 2.71 2.33
C LEU A 7 8.73 2.46 3.00
N ALA A 8 9.00 1.23 3.47
CA ALA A 8 10.29 0.85 4.03
C ALA A 8 11.37 0.54 2.96
N GLY A 9 11.06 0.72 1.67
CA GLY A 9 12.03 0.51 0.59
C GLY A 9 12.41 -0.95 0.34
N ARG A 10 11.64 -1.89 0.87
CA ARG A 10 11.99 -3.32 0.84
C ARG A 10 11.75 -3.95 -0.54
N ASN A 11 12.50 -5.02 -0.83
CA ASN A 11 12.29 -5.90 -1.97
C ASN A 11 12.30 -7.40 -1.61
N ASP A 12 12.36 -7.75 -0.32
CA ASP A 12 12.41 -9.13 0.13
C ASP A 12 11.07 -9.86 0.01
N VAL A 13 11.11 -11.08 -0.53
CA VAL A 13 9.93 -11.93 -0.75
C VAL A 13 9.43 -12.55 0.56
N GLU A 14 10.34 -12.90 1.46
CA GLU A 14 10.07 -13.69 2.67
C GLU A 14 9.00 -13.03 3.54
N TRP A 15 9.17 -11.74 3.87
CA TRP A 15 8.26 -11.07 4.79
C TRP A 15 6.85 -10.92 4.19
N ILE A 16 6.75 -10.47 2.95
CA ILE A 16 5.44 -10.17 2.33
C ILE A 16 4.67 -11.44 1.94
N SER A 17 5.37 -12.53 1.62
CA SER A 17 4.75 -13.82 1.29
C SER A 17 3.96 -14.42 2.45
N GLN A 18 4.20 -13.97 3.68
CA GLN A 18 3.43 -14.38 4.85
C GLN A 18 1.96 -13.98 4.73
N PHE A 19 1.66 -12.89 4.01
CA PHE A 19 0.33 -12.27 3.88
C PHE A 19 -0.35 -12.63 2.55
N ASN A 20 0.41 -12.89 1.50
CA ASN A 20 -0.10 -13.24 0.18
C ASN A 20 0.61 -14.48 -0.38
N GLY A 21 -0.07 -15.64 -0.30
CA GLY A 21 0.52 -16.93 -0.71
C GLY A 21 0.81 -17.10 -2.20
N ARG A 22 0.38 -16.15 -3.06
CA ARG A 22 0.69 -16.17 -4.49
C ARG A 22 1.80 -15.19 -4.89
N ILE A 23 2.20 -14.30 -3.97
CA ILE A 23 3.12 -13.20 -4.31
C ILE A 23 4.51 -13.73 -4.70
N ASN A 24 4.93 -14.85 -4.11
CA ASN A 24 6.18 -15.53 -4.42
C ASN A 24 6.31 -15.97 -5.89
N THR A 25 5.20 -16.17 -6.61
CA THR A 25 5.22 -16.59 -8.03
C THR A 25 5.70 -15.50 -8.98
N TYR A 26 5.71 -14.25 -8.53
CA TYR A 26 6.19 -13.10 -9.30
C TYR A 26 7.68 -12.82 -9.07
N SER A 27 8.35 -13.48 -8.12
CA SER A 27 9.79 -13.32 -7.94
C SER A 27 10.54 -14.24 -8.91
N ASP A 28 11.54 -13.69 -9.61
CA ASP A 28 12.37 -14.45 -10.54
C ASP A 28 13.34 -15.41 -9.80
N ASP A 29 13.82 -15.03 -8.62
CA ASP A 29 14.80 -15.78 -7.81
C ASP A 29 14.23 -16.41 -6.53
N GLY A 30 12.96 -16.11 -6.20
CA GLY A 30 12.27 -16.53 -4.98
C GLY A 30 12.72 -15.80 -3.70
N LYS A 31 13.63 -14.82 -3.80
CA LYS A 31 14.22 -14.09 -2.67
C LYS A 31 13.89 -12.61 -2.70
N SER A 32 13.94 -11.99 -3.88
CA SER A 32 13.69 -10.58 -4.08
C SER A 32 12.77 -10.31 -5.27
N PHE A 33 12.12 -9.15 -5.26
CA PHE A 33 11.32 -8.65 -6.38
C PHE A 33 12.13 -7.60 -7.16
N HIS A 34 12.23 -7.79 -8.47
CA HIS A 34 12.89 -6.85 -9.39
C HIS A 34 12.08 -5.57 -9.54
N GLY A 35 10.74 -5.70 -9.59
CA GLY A 35 9.77 -4.64 -9.80
C GLY A 35 9.25 -3.99 -8.52
N ALA A 36 9.83 -4.31 -7.35
CA ALA A 36 9.39 -3.78 -6.06
C ALA A 36 9.39 -2.25 -6.00
N TYR A 37 8.21 -1.63 -6.01
CA TYR A 37 8.10 -0.18 -6.07
C TYR A 37 8.80 0.54 -4.91
N GLY A 38 8.73 0.01 -3.68
CA GLY A 38 9.44 0.57 -2.53
C GLY A 38 10.94 0.66 -2.76
N TYR A 39 11.53 -0.44 -3.21
CA TYR A 39 12.94 -0.49 -3.58
C TYR A 39 13.28 0.44 -4.75
N ARG A 40 12.39 0.55 -5.75
CA ARG A 40 12.53 1.53 -6.83
C ARG A 40 12.54 2.96 -6.30
N TRP A 41 11.70 3.29 -5.32
CA TRP A 41 11.65 4.62 -4.71
C TRP A 41 12.91 4.94 -3.91
N ARG A 42 13.41 4.01 -3.10
CA ARG A 42 14.43 4.33 -2.08
C ARG A 42 15.86 3.92 -2.41
N SER A 43 16.08 2.96 -3.32
CA SER A 43 17.40 2.31 -3.40
C SER A 43 17.87 1.94 -4.81
N TRP A 44 16.97 1.56 -5.72
CA TRP A 44 17.32 1.06 -7.06
C TRP A 44 18.28 1.98 -7.84
N PHE A 45 17.99 3.29 -7.84
CA PHE A 45 18.76 4.28 -8.59
C PHE A 45 20.02 4.78 -7.85
N GLY A 46 20.42 4.11 -6.76
CA GLY A 46 21.58 4.46 -5.94
C GLY A 46 21.36 5.62 -4.96
N TYR A 47 20.10 6.06 -4.78
CA TYR A 47 19.71 7.09 -3.83
C TYR A 47 18.21 6.99 -3.49
N ASP A 48 17.82 7.60 -2.39
CA ASP A 48 16.42 7.71 -1.98
C ASP A 48 15.72 8.85 -2.74
N GLN A 49 14.82 8.49 -3.65
CA GLN A 49 14.05 9.46 -4.44
C GLN A 49 12.97 10.15 -3.60
N LEU A 50 12.45 9.51 -2.54
CA LEU A 50 11.46 10.12 -1.64
C LEU A 50 12.12 11.22 -0.83
N GLU A 51 13.29 10.98 -0.23
CA GLU A 51 14.02 12.02 0.50
C GLU A 51 14.38 13.19 -0.41
N ARG A 52 14.90 12.93 -1.62
CA ARG A 52 15.20 14.01 -2.58
C ARG A 52 13.94 14.76 -3.03
N ALA A 53 12.80 14.07 -3.16
CA ALA A 53 11.53 14.72 -3.46
C ALA A 53 11.08 15.63 -2.31
N ILE A 54 11.23 15.18 -1.06
CA ILE A 54 10.92 15.96 0.15
C ILE A 54 11.81 17.21 0.20
N GLU A 55 13.14 17.05 0.11
CA GLU A 55 14.09 18.17 0.09
C GLU A 55 13.74 19.20 -0.99
N ARG A 56 13.42 18.73 -2.19
CA ARG A 56 13.08 19.58 -3.32
C ARG A 56 11.79 20.35 -3.11
N LEU A 57 10.72 19.68 -2.68
CA LEU A 57 9.41 20.30 -2.46
C LEU A 57 9.45 21.28 -1.28
N SER A 58 10.26 21.01 -0.26
CA SER A 58 10.49 21.93 0.85
C SER A 58 11.30 23.18 0.44
N ALA A 59 12.24 23.03 -0.50
CA ALA A 59 13.12 24.13 -0.92
C ALA A 59 12.48 25.06 -1.97
N PHE A 60 11.62 24.53 -2.85
CA PHE A 60 11.10 25.27 -4.01
C PHE A 60 9.57 25.32 -4.02
N SER A 61 9.01 26.50 -3.77
CA SER A 61 7.57 26.73 -3.92
C SER A 61 7.12 26.53 -5.36
N ASN A 62 5.92 25.98 -5.56
CA ASN A 62 5.36 25.67 -6.88
C ASN A 62 6.28 24.79 -7.76
N ASP A 63 7.05 23.89 -7.17
CA ASP A 63 7.92 23.00 -7.94
C ASP A 63 7.12 22.19 -8.98
N ARG A 64 7.72 22.01 -10.16
CA ARG A 64 7.16 21.28 -11.31
C ARG A 64 8.13 20.22 -11.84
N ARG A 65 9.15 19.88 -11.05
CA ARG A 65 10.29 19.06 -11.44
C ARG A 65 10.49 17.86 -10.50
N THR A 66 9.74 17.77 -9.41
CA THR A 66 9.73 16.59 -8.53
C THR A 66 9.05 15.41 -9.21
N VAL A 67 9.88 14.53 -9.75
CA VAL A 67 9.46 13.29 -10.42
C VAL A 67 10.24 12.13 -9.81
N ILE A 68 9.55 11.05 -9.49
CA ILE A 68 10.13 9.78 -9.06
C ILE A 68 10.00 8.77 -10.20
N GLY A 69 11.11 8.11 -10.53
CA GLY A 69 11.14 7.02 -11.50
C GLY A 69 10.90 5.67 -10.82
N MET A 70 10.14 4.80 -11.48
CA MET A 70 10.02 3.38 -11.11
C MET A 70 10.48 2.46 -12.24
N TRP A 71 10.32 2.89 -13.49
CA TRP A 71 10.86 2.23 -14.66
C TRP A 71 12.30 2.68 -14.94
N ASP A 72 13.20 1.73 -15.16
CA ASP A 72 14.58 1.96 -15.56
C ASP A 72 14.83 1.42 -16.97
N ALA A 73 15.07 2.30 -17.93
CA ALA A 73 15.28 1.90 -19.32
C ALA A 73 16.54 1.04 -19.53
N ASN A 74 17.53 1.08 -18.64
CA ASN A 74 18.73 0.26 -18.78
C ASN A 74 18.51 -1.20 -18.36
N TYR A 75 17.47 -1.47 -17.55
CA TYR A 75 17.24 -2.78 -16.95
C TYR A 75 15.86 -3.37 -17.27
N ASP A 76 14.85 -2.54 -17.47
CA ASP A 76 13.46 -2.97 -17.68
C ASP A 76 13.08 -2.98 -19.17
N LEU A 77 13.79 -2.21 -20.01
CA LEU A 77 13.60 -2.22 -21.48
C LEU A 77 14.43 -3.33 -22.12
N VAL A 78 14.03 -4.57 -21.90
CA VAL A 78 14.68 -5.76 -22.45
C VAL A 78 14.14 -6.11 -23.85
N THR A 79 14.88 -6.95 -24.58
CA THR A 79 14.48 -7.46 -25.91
C THR A 79 13.80 -8.83 -25.84
N THR A 80 13.66 -9.39 -24.64
CA THR A 80 13.02 -10.68 -24.34
C THR A 80 11.71 -10.46 -23.57
N ASN A 81 10.88 -11.50 -23.45
CA ASN A 81 9.61 -11.45 -22.72
C ASN A 81 9.51 -12.58 -21.67
N ASP A 82 10.65 -12.88 -21.03
CA ASP A 82 10.84 -13.96 -20.06
C ASP A 82 10.83 -13.47 -18.60
N GLY A 83 11.08 -12.19 -18.36
CA GLY A 83 10.97 -11.60 -17.03
C GLY A 83 9.53 -11.52 -16.53
N LYS A 84 9.33 -11.81 -15.24
CA LYS A 84 7.99 -11.87 -14.62
C LYS A 84 7.60 -10.60 -13.88
N ASP A 85 8.57 -9.76 -13.53
CA ASP A 85 8.38 -8.68 -12.56
C ASP A 85 8.96 -7.34 -13.03
N TYR A 86 8.40 -6.81 -14.11
CA TYR A 86 8.73 -5.45 -14.57
C TYR A 86 7.74 -4.42 -14.02
N PRO A 87 8.21 -3.26 -13.49
CA PRO A 87 7.34 -2.20 -12.99
C PRO A 87 6.23 -1.81 -13.99
N CYS A 88 4.98 -1.82 -13.53
CA CYS A 88 3.84 -1.34 -14.34
C CYS A 88 3.59 0.15 -14.12
N ASN A 89 3.75 0.64 -12.88
CA ASN A 89 3.84 2.07 -12.61
C ASN A 89 5.23 2.54 -13.02
N THR A 90 5.31 3.61 -13.81
CA THR A 90 6.56 4.09 -14.40
C THR A 90 7.09 5.34 -13.72
N GLN A 91 6.22 6.28 -13.39
CA GLN A 91 6.57 7.61 -12.86
C GLN A 91 5.54 8.10 -11.84
N ILE A 92 6.03 8.87 -10.87
CA ILE A 92 5.20 9.64 -9.94
C ILE A 92 5.58 11.11 -10.05
N PHE A 93 4.59 11.98 -10.22
CA PHE A 93 4.75 13.43 -10.23
C PHE A 93 4.12 14.01 -8.97
N PHE A 94 4.87 14.85 -8.26
CA PHE A 94 4.36 15.58 -7.11
C PHE A 94 4.22 17.07 -7.41
N SER A 95 3.17 17.68 -6.87
CA SER A 95 2.99 19.13 -6.92
C SER A 95 2.18 19.63 -5.73
N GLU A 96 2.73 20.60 -5.01
CA GLU A 96 2.02 21.30 -3.93
C GLU A 96 1.12 22.40 -4.53
N ARG A 97 -0.14 22.46 -4.10
CA ARG A 97 -1.06 23.57 -4.38
C ARG A 97 -1.93 23.83 -3.15
N ASP A 98 -2.05 25.10 -2.76
CA ASP A 98 -2.91 25.56 -1.67
C ASP A 98 -2.67 24.80 -0.34
N GLY A 99 -1.39 24.56 -0.01
CA GLY A 99 -1.00 23.83 1.19
C GLY A 99 -1.30 22.34 1.13
N ARG A 100 -1.53 21.78 -0.06
CA ARG A 100 -1.85 20.36 -0.26
C ARG A 100 -0.96 19.71 -1.31
N LEU A 101 -0.48 18.50 -1.00
CA LEU A 101 0.31 17.71 -1.93
C LEU A 101 -0.60 16.94 -2.89
N ASN A 102 -0.44 17.18 -4.19
CA ASN A 102 -1.08 16.38 -5.23
C ASN A 102 -0.07 15.39 -5.82
N MET A 103 -0.57 14.24 -6.26
CA MET A 103 0.25 13.18 -6.85
C MET A 103 -0.38 12.62 -8.11
N THR A 104 0.41 12.46 -9.16
CA THR A 104 0.02 11.76 -10.39
C THR A 104 0.88 10.53 -10.58
N VAL A 105 0.26 9.36 -10.78
CA VAL A 105 0.96 8.10 -11.08
C VAL A 105 0.65 7.69 -12.50
N VAL A 106 1.70 7.44 -13.28
CA VAL A 106 1.60 6.95 -14.66
C VAL A 106 1.89 5.46 -14.68
N ASN A 107 1.05 4.73 -15.40
CA ASN A 107 1.09 3.28 -15.49
C ASN A 107 1.01 2.82 -16.97
N ARG A 108 1.92 1.92 -17.37
CA ARG A 108 1.97 1.39 -18.75
C ARG A 108 0.97 0.26 -19.02
N SER A 109 0.64 -0.55 -18.00
CA SER A 109 -0.22 -1.74 -18.07
C SER A 109 -0.87 -2.01 -16.71
N ASN A 110 -2.20 -1.92 -16.64
CA ASN A 110 -2.92 -1.92 -15.37
C ASN A 110 -4.11 -2.90 -15.42
N ASP A 111 -4.00 -4.00 -14.68
CA ASP A 111 -5.16 -4.85 -14.41
C ASP A 111 -6.14 -4.08 -13.55
N MET A 112 -7.29 -3.73 -14.12
CA MET A 112 -8.31 -2.90 -13.50
C MET A 112 -8.81 -3.49 -12.17
N ILE A 113 -8.95 -4.82 -12.07
CA ILE A 113 -9.64 -5.44 -10.93
C ILE A 113 -8.66 -5.60 -9.76
N TRP A 114 -7.59 -6.37 -9.94
CA TRP A 114 -6.68 -6.72 -8.83
C TRP A 114 -5.49 -5.78 -8.73
N GLY A 115 -5.01 -5.25 -9.85
CA GLY A 115 -3.90 -4.32 -9.90
C GLY A 115 -4.30 -2.92 -9.46
N ALA A 116 -5.06 -2.22 -10.30
CA ALA A 116 -5.46 -0.82 -10.13
C ALA A 116 -6.20 -0.59 -8.83
N TYR A 117 -7.37 -1.23 -8.67
CA TYR A 117 -8.27 -0.96 -7.54
C TYR A 117 -8.13 -1.99 -6.41
N GLY A 118 -7.57 -3.17 -6.68
CA GLY A 118 -7.30 -4.18 -5.66
C GLY A 118 -6.09 -3.87 -4.77
N ALA A 119 -5.08 -3.15 -5.29
CA ALA A 119 -3.83 -2.91 -4.58
C ALA A 119 -3.23 -1.51 -4.84
N ASN A 120 -2.95 -1.15 -6.08
CA ASN A 120 -2.20 0.06 -6.44
C ASN A 120 -2.84 1.34 -5.90
N ALA A 121 -4.16 1.47 -5.95
CA ALA A 121 -4.87 2.64 -5.42
C ALA A 121 -4.59 2.85 -3.92
N VAL A 122 -4.56 1.76 -3.13
CA VAL A 122 -4.24 1.79 -1.70
C VAL A 122 -2.77 2.08 -1.47
N HIS A 123 -1.88 1.45 -2.23
CA HIS A 123 -0.43 1.66 -2.10
C HIS A 123 -0.05 3.12 -2.39
N MET A 124 -0.62 3.69 -3.45
CA MET A 124 -0.37 5.06 -3.86
C MET A 124 -1.07 6.08 -2.95
N SER A 125 -2.25 5.79 -2.42
CA SER A 125 -2.87 6.68 -1.42
C SER A 125 -2.05 6.74 -0.14
N VAL A 126 -1.52 5.61 0.33
CA VAL A 126 -0.62 5.55 1.49
C VAL A 126 0.68 6.31 1.25
N LEU A 127 1.26 6.20 0.04
CA LEU A 127 2.43 7.00 -0.33
C LEU A 127 2.11 8.50 -0.30
N LEU A 128 0.96 8.91 -0.83
CA LEU A 128 0.55 10.31 -0.83
C LEU A 128 0.38 10.86 0.59
N GLU A 129 -0.27 10.10 1.47
CA GLU A 129 -0.42 10.46 2.88
C GLU A 129 0.94 10.60 3.58
N TYR A 130 1.84 9.65 3.37
CA TYR A 130 3.20 9.69 3.90
C TYR A 130 3.96 10.93 3.43
N MET A 131 3.99 11.17 2.12
CA MET A 131 4.72 12.31 1.55
C MET A 131 4.12 13.65 2.00
N ALA A 132 2.78 13.75 2.09
CA ALA A 132 2.12 14.94 2.59
C ALA A 132 2.50 15.22 4.05
N ALA A 133 2.52 14.19 4.90
CA ALA A 133 2.90 14.33 6.29
C ALA A 133 4.38 14.71 6.48
N ARG A 134 5.31 14.10 5.72
CA ARG A 134 6.74 14.46 5.73
C ARG A 134 6.99 15.91 5.29
N LEU A 135 6.08 16.49 4.51
CA LEU A 135 6.14 17.88 4.04
C LEU A 135 5.27 18.83 4.88
N GLU A 136 4.59 18.34 5.91
CA GLU A 136 3.63 19.10 6.72
C GLU A 136 2.51 19.76 5.88
N LEU A 137 2.11 19.09 4.79
CA LEU A 137 1.05 19.51 3.88
C LEU A 137 -0.22 18.69 4.10
N GLY A 138 -1.36 19.25 3.68
CA GLY A 138 -2.60 18.48 3.57
C GLY A 138 -2.54 17.48 2.41
N VAL A 139 -3.31 16.39 2.52
CA VAL A 139 -3.50 15.46 1.40
C VAL A 139 -4.32 16.15 0.31
N GLY A 140 -3.76 16.20 -0.91
CA GLY A 140 -4.40 16.74 -2.10
C GLY A 140 -5.02 15.65 -2.97
N ARG A 141 -5.02 15.87 -4.28
CA ARG A 141 -5.61 14.98 -5.27
C ARG A 141 -4.62 13.91 -5.72
N TYR A 142 -5.13 12.68 -5.84
CA TYR A 142 -4.46 11.58 -6.51
C TYR A 142 -5.02 11.41 -7.92
N TYR A 143 -4.13 11.43 -8.91
CA TYR A 143 -4.44 11.19 -10.32
C TYR A 143 -3.75 9.91 -10.79
N GLN A 144 -4.48 9.08 -11.53
CA GLN A 144 -3.94 7.85 -12.11
C GLN A 144 -4.13 7.87 -13.62
N VAL A 145 -3.02 7.72 -14.35
CA VAL A 145 -3.02 7.64 -15.82
C VAL A 145 -2.60 6.24 -16.22
N SER A 146 -3.46 5.50 -16.91
CA SER A 146 -3.18 4.13 -17.35
C SER A 146 -3.19 4.07 -18.87
N ASN A 147 -2.09 3.62 -19.47
CA ASN A 147 -1.97 3.48 -20.92
C ASN A 147 -2.74 2.26 -21.43
N ASN A 148 -2.48 1.07 -20.85
CA ASN A 148 -3.26 -0.14 -21.12
C ASN A 148 -4.05 -0.53 -19.86
N LEU A 149 -5.24 0.02 -19.70
CA LEU A 149 -6.20 -0.39 -18.68
C LEU A 149 -7.00 -1.59 -19.20
N HIS A 150 -6.84 -2.75 -18.57
CA HIS A 150 -7.41 -4.01 -19.04
C HIS A 150 -8.01 -4.82 -17.90
N ALA A 151 -8.85 -5.79 -18.23
CA ALA A 151 -9.33 -6.82 -17.30
C ALA A 151 -9.20 -8.17 -17.99
N TYR A 152 -8.64 -9.14 -17.28
CA TYR A 152 -8.51 -10.51 -17.74
C TYR A 152 -9.88 -11.20 -17.81
N VAL A 153 -10.09 -12.04 -18.82
CA VAL A 153 -11.40 -12.64 -19.12
C VAL A 153 -11.85 -13.56 -17.98
N GLU A 154 -10.94 -14.35 -17.43
CA GLU A 154 -11.20 -15.28 -16.34
C GLU A 154 -11.63 -14.57 -15.05
N GLN A 155 -11.21 -13.31 -14.88
CA GLN A 155 -11.56 -12.45 -13.75
C GLN A 155 -12.94 -11.85 -13.97
N LEU A 156 -13.23 -11.39 -15.20
CA LEU A 156 -14.57 -10.90 -15.57
C LEU A 156 -15.63 -11.99 -15.45
N ASP A 157 -15.29 -13.24 -15.81
CA ASP A 157 -16.19 -14.38 -15.69
C ASP A 157 -16.62 -14.63 -14.24
N LYS A 158 -15.75 -14.40 -13.27
CA LYS A 158 -16.09 -14.50 -11.82
C LYS A 158 -17.06 -13.41 -11.36
N LEU A 159 -17.16 -12.33 -12.11
CA LEU A 159 -18.06 -11.22 -11.82
C LEU A 159 -19.42 -11.37 -12.53
N LYS A 160 -19.58 -12.35 -13.43
CA LYS A 160 -20.86 -12.60 -14.12
C LYS A 160 -21.97 -12.87 -13.10
N GLY A 161 -23.07 -12.13 -13.24
CA GLY A 161 -24.24 -12.27 -12.36
C GLY A 161 -24.12 -11.54 -11.02
N LEU A 162 -22.99 -10.92 -10.70
CA LEU A 162 -22.91 -9.98 -9.58
C LEU A 162 -23.56 -8.68 -10.00
N THR A 163 -24.57 -8.25 -9.25
CA THR A 163 -25.05 -6.87 -9.33
C THR A 163 -24.06 -5.96 -8.60
N PRO A 164 -23.69 -4.80 -9.16
CA PRO A 164 -22.91 -3.82 -8.42
C PRO A 164 -23.71 -3.43 -7.18
N GLU A 165 -23.22 -3.84 -6.01
CA GLU A 165 -23.68 -3.30 -4.74
C GLU A 165 -23.09 -1.90 -4.63
N TYR A 166 -23.83 -0.92 -5.16
CA TYR A 166 -23.53 0.48 -4.92
C TYR A 166 -23.96 0.81 -3.49
N GLU A 167 -23.12 0.44 -2.51
CA GLU A 167 -23.08 1.24 -1.30
C GLU A 167 -22.49 2.57 -1.73
N ASN A 168 -23.26 3.66 -1.57
CA ASN A 168 -22.65 4.98 -1.63
C ASN A 168 -21.43 4.89 -0.71
N TYR A 169 -20.22 5.10 -1.26
CA TYR A 169 -19.07 5.54 -0.48
C TYR A 169 -19.41 6.94 0.02
N LEU A 170 -20.41 7.00 0.90
CA LEU A 170 -20.56 8.09 1.78
C LEU A 170 -19.25 8.09 2.56
N THR A 171 -18.57 9.22 2.59
CA THR A 171 -17.65 9.62 3.68
C THR A 171 -18.33 9.62 5.06
N ILE A 172 -19.50 8.98 5.15
CA ILE A 172 -20.53 9.09 6.13
C ILE A 172 -21.12 7.68 6.29
N GLY A 173 -20.73 6.93 7.33
CA GLY A 173 -21.25 5.58 7.55
C GLY A 173 -22.79 5.54 7.64
N LYS A 174 -23.40 4.34 7.70
CA LYS A 174 -24.86 4.12 7.83
C LYS A 174 -25.59 5.01 8.87
N ASN A 175 -24.86 5.66 9.78
CA ASN A 175 -25.35 6.59 10.81
C ASN A 175 -25.09 8.09 10.54
N GLN A 176 -24.80 8.51 9.31
CA GLN A 176 -24.51 9.92 8.99
C GLN A 176 -23.27 10.56 9.68
N LEU A 177 -22.29 9.78 10.14
CA LEU A 177 -21.06 10.28 10.79
C LEU A 177 -19.90 10.48 9.80
N SER A 178 -19.43 11.72 9.65
CA SER A 178 -18.14 12.09 9.03
C SER A 178 -17.02 11.24 9.63
N TYR A 179 -16.45 10.33 8.84
CA TYR A 179 -15.31 9.53 9.25
C TYR A 179 -14.02 10.29 8.93
N ASN A 180 -13.28 10.68 9.97
CA ASN A 180 -11.93 11.20 9.82
C ASN A 180 -10.96 10.05 10.15
N PRO A 181 -10.21 9.50 9.17
CA PRO A 181 -9.23 8.46 9.45
C PRO A 181 -8.13 9.00 10.38
N PRO A 182 -7.55 8.14 11.25
CA PRO A 182 -6.36 8.54 11.99
C PRO A 182 -5.22 8.85 11.01
N ALA A 183 -4.37 9.82 11.35
CA ALA A 183 -3.23 10.17 10.52
C ALA A 183 -2.26 8.98 10.43
N LEU A 184 -1.90 8.59 9.20
CA LEU A 184 -0.89 7.55 8.94
C LEU A 184 0.44 7.89 9.62
N VAL A 185 0.83 9.15 9.53
CA VAL A 185 2.06 9.72 10.09
C VAL A 185 1.69 10.93 10.92
N ASP A 186 1.67 10.77 12.24
CA ASP A 186 1.43 11.84 13.23
C ASP A 186 2.73 12.44 13.79
N ASP A 187 3.84 11.70 13.72
CA ASP A 187 5.21 12.15 13.97
C ASP A 187 6.10 11.69 12.82
N HIS A 188 6.39 12.62 11.91
CA HIS A 188 7.15 12.35 10.70
C HIS A 188 8.66 12.21 10.95
N ILE A 189 9.15 12.66 12.12
CA ILE A 189 10.57 12.63 12.48
C ILE A 189 11.01 11.20 12.80
N CYS A 190 10.18 10.45 13.52
CA CYS A 190 10.52 9.07 13.94
C CYS A 190 9.89 7.98 13.08
N PHE A 191 8.95 8.31 12.18
CA PHE A 191 8.15 7.31 11.46
C PHE A 191 9.01 6.30 10.68
N ASP A 192 10.01 6.75 9.91
CA ASP A 192 10.80 5.83 9.08
C ASP A 192 11.66 4.87 9.92
N GLU A 193 12.24 5.35 11.02
CA GLU A 193 12.98 4.51 11.98
C GLU A 193 12.04 3.50 12.64
N GLU A 194 10.90 3.96 13.15
CA GLU A 194 9.91 3.08 13.79
C GLU A 194 9.28 2.08 12.82
N LEU A 195 9.13 2.45 11.56
CA LEU A 195 8.66 1.57 10.51
C LEU A 195 9.68 0.44 10.26
N GLU A 196 10.98 0.75 10.22
CA GLU A 196 12.03 -0.27 10.12
C GLU A 196 12.01 -1.21 11.34
N GLU A 197 11.90 -0.67 12.54
CA GLU A 197 11.78 -1.45 13.78
C GLU A 197 10.52 -2.33 13.77
N PHE A 198 9.40 -1.87 13.20
CA PHE A 198 8.18 -2.67 13.06
C PHE A 198 8.38 -3.94 12.22
N PHE A 199 9.29 -3.91 11.24
CA PHE A 199 9.67 -5.07 10.44
C PHE A 199 10.66 -5.98 11.17
N ASN A 200 11.60 -5.41 11.93
CA ASN A 200 12.72 -6.14 12.51
C ASN A 200 12.43 -6.70 13.92
N ASP A 201 11.55 -6.06 14.70
CA ASP A 201 11.10 -6.54 16.01
C ASP A 201 9.62 -6.91 15.99
N ASP A 202 9.40 -8.21 15.89
CA ASP A 202 8.07 -8.78 15.87
C ASP A 202 7.35 -8.80 17.22
N LYS A 203 8.07 -8.52 18.31
CA LYS A 203 7.57 -8.44 19.69
C LYS A 203 7.26 -7.01 20.11
N ARG A 204 7.78 -6.00 19.41
CA ARG A 204 7.48 -4.61 19.71
C ARG A 204 6.00 -4.31 19.47
N GLU A 205 5.37 -3.71 20.47
CA GLU A 205 3.96 -3.35 20.42
C GLU A 205 3.71 -1.86 20.62
N LYS A 206 4.74 -1.13 21.07
CA LYS A 206 4.67 0.29 21.40
C LYS A 206 5.48 1.09 20.41
N PHE A 207 4.85 2.14 19.89
CA PHE A 207 5.42 3.04 18.90
C PHE A 207 5.00 4.47 19.24
N LYS A 208 5.87 5.43 18.97
CA LYS A 208 5.53 6.85 19.06
C LYS A 208 4.48 7.20 18.01
N ASN A 209 4.63 6.67 16.80
CA ASN A 209 3.61 6.80 15.77
C ASN A 209 2.36 5.99 16.15
N SER A 210 1.24 6.70 16.31
CA SER A 210 0.02 6.07 16.79
C SER A 210 -0.59 5.09 15.79
N TYR A 211 -0.38 5.29 14.49
CA TYR A 211 -0.92 4.40 13.47
C TYR A 211 -0.22 3.03 13.49
N LEU A 212 1.11 3.00 13.66
CA LEU A 212 1.86 1.77 13.86
C LEU A 212 1.38 1.04 15.12
N GLU A 213 1.31 1.72 16.27
CA GLU A 213 0.90 1.11 17.55
C GLU A 213 -0.56 0.62 17.54
N LYS A 214 -1.49 1.46 17.08
CA LYS A 214 -2.93 1.23 17.29
C LYS A 214 -3.64 0.60 16.11
N THR A 215 -3.04 0.63 14.92
CA THR A 215 -3.63 0.03 13.71
C THR A 215 -2.76 -1.10 13.17
N ALA A 216 -1.46 -0.87 12.93
CA ALA A 216 -0.60 -1.86 12.30
C ALA A 216 -0.30 -3.06 13.22
N VAL A 217 0.01 -2.81 14.50
CA VAL A 217 0.32 -3.88 15.46
C VAL A 217 -0.86 -4.83 15.69
N PRO A 218 -2.09 -4.37 16.01
CA PRO A 218 -3.23 -5.28 16.17
C PRO A 218 -3.54 -6.07 14.89
N MET A 219 -3.36 -5.44 13.72
CA MET A 219 -3.52 -6.10 12.42
C MET A 219 -2.46 -7.21 12.19
N LYS A 220 -1.19 -6.96 12.54
CA LYS A 220 -0.12 -7.97 12.47
C LYS A 220 -0.38 -9.12 13.45
N LYS A 221 -0.83 -8.82 14.66
CA LYS A 221 -1.14 -9.82 15.69
C LYS A 221 -2.36 -10.67 15.32
N SER A 222 -3.44 -10.05 14.81
CA SER A 222 -4.64 -10.78 14.38
C SER A 222 -4.28 -11.78 13.27
N TRP A 223 -3.43 -11.36 12.32
CA TRP A 223 -2.91 -12.25 11.29
C TRP A 223 -2.15 -13.46 11.86
N LYS A 224 -1.22 -13.23 12.80
CA LYS A 224 -0.45 -14.30 13.44
C LYS A 224 -1.34 -15.28 14.21
N LEU A 225 -2.34 -14.77 14.94
CA LEU A 225 -3.31 -15.61 15.65
C LEU A 225 -4.10 -16.48 14.67
N TRP A 226 -4.56 -15.91 13.56
CA TRP A 226 -5.25 -16.66 12.53
C TRP A 226 -4.36 -17.74 11.90
N LYS A 227 -3.10 -17.43 11.55
CA LYS A 227 -2.13 -18.42 11.02
C LYS A 227 -1.88 -19.57 11.99
N ASN A 228 -1.97 -19.31 13.30
CA ASN A 228 -1.87 -20.31 14.37
C ASN A 228 -3.22 -21.01 14.68
N LYS A 229 -4.22 -20.92 13.78
CA LYS A 229 -5.55 -21.54 13.91
C LYS A 229 -6.36 -21.04 15.11
N LYS A 230 -6.08 -19.83 15.61
CA LYS A 230 -6.78 -19.20 16.74
C LYS A 230 -7.75 -18.13 16.27
N ILE A 231 -8.71 -18.51 15.43
CA ILE A 231 -9.56 -17.54 14.70
C ILE A 231 -10.42 -16.64 15.60
N LYS A 232 -10.94 -17.16 16.73
CA LYS A 232 -11.72 -16.36 17.69
C LYS A 232 -10.85 -15.30 18.38
N GLU A 233 -9.62 -15.65 18.75
CA GLU A 233 -8.65 -14.70 19.32
C GLU A 233 -8.21 -13.68 18.27
N ALA A 234 -8.01 -14.12 17.01
CA ALA A 234 -7.68 -13.24 15.90
C ALA A 234 -8.74 -12.16 15.68
N ILE A 235 -10.03 -12.53 15.70
CA ILE A 235 -11.14 -11.57 15.59
C ILE A 235 -11.12 -10.59 16.77
N LYS A 236 -10.97 -11.09 18.01
CA LYS A 236 -10.87 -10.24 19.21
C LYS A 236 -9.71 -9.25 19.12
N GLU A 237 -8.60 -9.65 18.52
CA GLU A 237 -7.44 -8.77 18.31
C GLU A 237 -7.71 -7.74 17.21
N ALA A 238 -8.33 -8.13 16.10
CA ALA A 238 -8.69 -7.23 15.00
C ALA A 238 -9.68 -6.13 15.45
N GLU A 239 -10.57 -6.42 16.40
CA GLU A 239 -11.48 -5.42 16.99
C GLU A 239 -10.75 -4.26 17.71
N LYS A 240 -9.47 -4.44 18.06
CA LYS A 240 -8.64 -3.41 18.70
C LYS A 240 -8.03 -2.42 17.71
N ILE A 241 -8.11 -2.67 16.39
CA ILE A 241 -7.59 -1.76 15.35
C ILE A 241 -8.28 -0.40 15.51
N ASP A 242 -7.53 0.69 15.62
CA ASP A 242 -8.13 2.01 15.85
C ASP A 242 -8.79 2.57 14.58
N ASP A 243 -8.14 2.40 13.43
CA ASP A 243 -8.71 2.77 12.15
C ASP A 243 -9.96 1.91 11.85
N LYS A 244 -11.13 2.58 11.84
CA LYS A 244 -12.43 1.93 11.63
C LYS A 244 -12.53 1.21 10.28
N ALA A 245 -11.99 1.76 9.20
CA ALA A 245 -12.08 1.15 7.89
C ALA A 245 -11.26 -0.15 7.87
N TRP A 246 -10.02 -0.11 8.39
CA TRP A 246 -9.19 -1.30 8.50
C TRP A 246 -9.72 -2.34 9.49
N LYS A 247 -10.34 -1.90 10.59
CA LYS A 247 -11.04 -2.80 11.52
C LYS A 247 -12.11 -3.61 10.81
N ILE A 248 -13.03 -2.93 10.13
CA ILE A 248 -14.15 -3.57 9.40
C ILE A 248 -13.59 -4.56 8.38
N ALA A 249 -12.67 -4.11 7.53
CA ALA A 249 -12.06 -4.96 6.50
C ALA A 249 -11.40 -6.21 7.10
N CYS A 250 -10.62 -6.06 8.18
CA CYS A 250 -9.90 -7.17 8.82
C CYS A 250 -10.84 -8.15 9.52
N VAL A 251 -11.84 -7.64 10.27
CA VAL A 251 -12.83 -8.46 10.97
C VAL A 251 -13.70 -9.24 9.97
N GLU A 252 -14.23 -8.59 8.94
CA GLU A 252 -15.06 -9.27 7.93
C GLU A 252 -14.28 -10.35 7.15
N TRP A 253 -13.00 -10.09 6.87
CA TRP A 253 -12.11 -11.06 6.22
C TRP A 253 -11.88 -12.30 7.11
N LEU A 254 -11.72 -12.11 8.42
CA LEU A 254 -11.57 -13.19 9.39
C LEU A 254 -12.88 -13.98 9.56
N GLN A 255 -14.01 -13.29 9.67
CA GLN A 255 -15.33 -13.92 9.81
C GLN A 255 -15.70 -14.80 8.61
N ARG A 256 -15.36 -14.37 7.38
CA ARG A 256 -15.54 -15.18 6.17
C ARG A 256 -14.77 -16.50 6.23
N ARG A 257 -13.55 -16.50 6.78
CA ARG A 257 -12.75 -17.71 6.97
C ARG A 257 -13.30 -18.62 8.06
N MET A 258 -13.81 -18.05 9.14
CA MET A 258 -14.45 -18.82 10.22
C MET A 258 -15.66 -19.59 9.70
N LYS A 259 -16.48 -18.97 8.83
CA LYS A 259 -17.62 -19.64 8.16
C LYS A 259 -17.17 -20.72 7.16
N GLY A 260 -16.06 -20.49 6.46
CA GLY A 260 -15.46 -21.50 5.57
C GLY A 260 -14.97 -22.74 6.30
N GLU A 261 -14.41 -22.60 7.51
CA GLU A 261 -13.96 -23.71 8.36
C GLU A 261 -15.10 -24.51 9.02
N THR A 262 -16.31 -23.96 9.08
CA THR A 262 -17.49 -24.66 9.66
C THR A 262 -18.27 -25.46 8.62
N ASN A 263 -17.99 -25.27 7.32
CA ASN A 263 -18.69 -25.90 6.21
C ASN A 263 -17.82 -26.92 5.44
N GLY A 264 -16.64 -27.29 5.97
CA GLY A 264 -15.73 -28.30 5.42
C GLY A 264 -15.37 -29.33 6.48
#